data_AF-A0A7L2SSV4-F1
#
_entry.id   AF-A0A7L2SSV4-F1
#
_cell.length_a   1.000
_cell.length_b   1.000
_cell.length_c   1.000
_cell.angle_alpha   90.00
_cell.angle_beta   90.00
_cell.angle_gamma   90.00
#
_symmetry.space_group_name_H-M   'P 1'
#
loop_
_entity.id
_entity.type
_entity.pdbx_description
1 polymer ?
#
loop_
_entity_poly.entity_id
_entity_poly.type
_entity_poly.pdbx_seq_one_letter_code
_entity_poly.pdbx_strand_id
1 'polypeptide(L)' 'VNLAYAYETKDALCLVLTIMNGGDLKFHIYNMGNPGFEEERALFYAAEILCGLEDLHRENTVYR' A
#
# COMPACT_ATOMS: atom_id res chain seq x y z
N VAL A 1 2.41 2.71 -5.42
CA VAL A 1 1.73 1.69 -6.24
C VAL A 1 1.48 2.29 -7.60
N ASN A 2 1.95 1.67 -8.68
CA ASN A 2 1.81 2.23 -10.02
C ASN A 2 0.91 1.35 -10.89
N LEU A 3 0.08 1.98 -11.71
CA LEU A 3 -0.75 1.32 -12.73
C LEU A 3 0.04 1.22 -14.03
N ALA A 4 0.31 0.00 -14.48
CA ALA A 4 1.03 -0.26 -15.72
C ALA A 4 0.08 -0.40 -16.91
N TYR A 5 -1.04 -1.11 -16.73
CA TYR A 5 -2.03 -1.34 -17.79
C TYR A 5 -3.44 -1.34 -17.22
N ALA A 6 -4.39 -0.85 -18.01
CA ALA A 6 -5.82 -1.01 -17.77
C ALA A 6 -6.45 -1.59 -19.03
N TYR A 7 -7.23 -2.67 -18.88
CA TYR A 7 -7.90 -3.32 -20.00
C TYR A 7 -9.27 -3.88 -19.57
N GLU A 8 -10.12 -4.13 -20.54
CA GLU A 8 -11.44 -4.71 -20.35
C GLU A 8 -11.46 -6.16 -20.85
N THR A 9 -12.16 -7.01 -20.12
CA THR A 9 -12.55 -8.37 -20.52
C THR A 9 -14.06 -8.39 -20.69
N LYS A 10 -14.61 -9.48 -21.24
CA LYS A 10 -16.08 -9.60 -21.43
C LYS A 10 -16.88 -9.38 -20.15
N ASP A 11 -16.28 -9.68 -18.99
CA ASP A 11 -16.98 -9.73 -17.71
C ASP A 11 -16.43 -8.74 -16.67
N ALA A 12 -15.28 -8.10 -16.92
CA ALA A 12 -14.60 -7.27 -15.91
C ALA A 12 -13.62 -6.24 -16.50
N LEU A 13 -13.42 -5.15 -15.75
CA LEU A 13 -12.30 -4.23 -15.93
C LEU A 13 -11.11 -4.70 -15.08
N CYS A 14 -9.92 -4.78 -15.70
CA CYS A 14 -8.71 -5.29 -15.09
C CYS A 14 -7.65 -4.18 -14.98
N LEU A 15 -7.05 -4.06 -13.79
CA LEU A 15 -5.96 -3.13 -13.50
C LEU A 15 -4.69 -3.91 -13.19
N VAL A 16 -3.65 -3.71 -13.98
CA VAL A 16 -2.33 -4.31 -13.74
C VAL A 16 -1.50 -3.34 -12.92
N LEU A 17 -1.39 -3.63 -11.63
CA LEU A 17 -0.69 -2.81 -10.65
C LEU A 17 0.67 -3.40 -10.30
N THR A 18 1.55 -2.58 -9.73
CA THR A 18 2.81 -3.07 -9.13
C THR A 18 2.53 -4.20 -8.14
N ILE A 19 3.17 -5.35 -8.35
CA ILE A 19 3.04 -6.50 -7.44
C ILE A 19 3.78 -6.23 -6.13
N MET A 20 3.07 -6.39 -5.00
CA MET A 20 3.65 -6.24 -3.65
C MET A 20 3.55 -7.59 -2.92
N ASN A 21 4.56 -8.45 -3.13
CA ASN A 21 4.57 -9.83 -2.61
C ASN A 21 4.64 -9.95 -1.08
N GLY A 22 4.89 -8.85 -0.37
CA GLY A 22 5.00 -8.84 1.09
C GLY A 22 3.67 -9.08 1.80
N GLY A 23 2.52 -8.95 1.13
CA GLY A 23 1.21 -8.95 1.79
C GLY A 23 0.87 -7.58 2.39
N ASP A 24 -0.31 -7.48 2.99
CA ASP A 24 -0.81 -6.23 3.57
C ASP A 24 -0.37 -6.03 5.03
N LEU A 25 -0.32 -4.78 5.47
CA LEU A 25 0.17 -4.44 6.81
C LEU A 25 -0.72 -5.03 7.91
N LYS A 26 -2.03 -5.24 7.68
CA LYS A 26 -2.93 -5.85 8.66
C LYS A 26 -2.54 -7.31 8.91
N PHE A 27 -2.20 -8.07 7.89
CA PHE A 27 -1.64 -9.41 8.06
C PHE A 27 -0.38 -9.38 8.93
N HIS A 28 0.55 -8.46 8.65
CA HIS A 28 1.77 -8.33 9.44
C HIS A 28 1.49 -7.95 10.91
N ILE A 29 0.53 -7.05 11.18
CA ILE A 29 0.20 -6.61 12.54
C ILE A 29 -0.40 -7.74 13.37
N TYR A 30 -1.30 -8.53 12.80
CA TYR A 30 -2.14 -9.44 13.59
C TYR A 30 -1.76 -10.92 13.45
N ASN A 31 -1.05 -11.31 12.40
CA ASN A 31 -0.86 -12.72 12.05
C ASN A 31 0.61 -13.18 12.14
N MET A 32 1.57 -12.28 12.37
CA MET A 32 3.00 -12.61 12.56
C MET A 32 3.37 -12.90 14.03
N GLY A 33 2.54 -13.66 14.73
CA GLY A 33 2.77 -14.05 16.13
C GLY A 33 1.99 -13.19 17.12
N ASN A 34 2.68 -12.42 17.96
CA ASN A 34 2.02 -11.50 18.89
C ASN A 34 1.55 -10.24 18.16
N PRO A 35 0.33 -9.73 18.44
CA PRO A 35 -0.17 -8.53 17.77
C PRO A 35 0.75 -7.31 17.95
N GLY A 36 1.04 -6.63 16.85
CA GLY A 36 1.84 -5.40 16.81
C GLY A 36 3.24 -5.58 16.21
N PHE A 37 3.98 -4.48 16.17
CA PHE A 37 5.37 -4.43 15.74
C PHE A 37 6.24 -3.81 16.81
N GLU A 38 7.54 -4.08 16.72
CA GLU A 38 8.55 -3.27 17.38
C GLU A 38 8.49 -1.83 16.85
N GLU A 39 8.78 -0.86 17.72
CA GLU A 39 8.68 0.57 17.42
C GLU A 39 9.51 0.98 16.20
N GLU A 40 10.71 0.42 16.05
CA GLU A 40 11.59 0.69 14.91
C GLU A 40 10.92 0.31 13.58
N ARG A 41 10.25 -0.85 13.53
CA ARG A 41 9.53 -1.30 12.33
C ARG A 41 8.29 -0.45 12.07
N ALA A 42 7.58 -0.04 13.13
CA ALA A 42 6.45 0.87 13.01
C ALA A 42 6.88 2.25 12.47
N LEU A 43 8.02 2.77 12.94
CA LEU A 43 8.59 4.03 12.49
C LEU A 43 8.99 3.98 11.01
N PHE A 44 9.62 2.88 10.57
CA PHE A 44 9.96 2.69 9.17
C PHE A 44 8.72 2.74 8.26
N TYR A 45 7.67 1.99 8.58
CA TYR A 45 6.43 2.03 7.80
C TYR A 45 5.73 3.38 7.85
N ALA A 46 5.71 4.04 9.01
CA ALA A 46 5.13 5.37 9.14
C ALA A 46 5.86 6.40 8.27
N ALA A 47 7.19 6.33 8.18
CA ALA A 47 8.00 7.20 7.32
C ALA A 47 7.68 6.99 5.84
N GLU A 48 7.59 5.74 5.37
CA GLU A 48 7.24 5.45 3.97
C GLU A 48 5.81 5.88 3.62
N ILE A 49 4.85 5.64 4.53
CA ILE A 49 3.46 6.09 4.36
C ILE A 49 3.40 7.62 4.27
N LEU A 50 4.16 8.33 5.11
CA LEU A 50 4.22 9.79 5.09
C LEU A 50 4.75 10.32 3.76
N CYS A 51 5.83 9.74 3.22
CA CYS A 51 6.34 10.11 1.90
C CYS A 51 5.28 9.88 0.80
N GLY A 52 4.57 8.74 0.85
CA GLY A 52 3.49 8.46 -0.10
C GLY A 52 2.33 9.46 -0.01
N LEU A 53 1.96 9.90 1.21
CA LEU A 53 0.95 10.95 1.41
C LEU A 53 1.45 12.31 0.93
N GLU A 54 2.72 12.64 1.15
CA GLU A 54 3.32 13.87 0.64
C GLU A 54 3.24 13.94 -0.89
N ASP A 55 3.59 12.85 -1.57
CA ASP A 55 3.52 12.77 -3.04
C ASP A 55 2.08 12.94 -3.55
N LEU A 56 1.08 12.35 -2.88
CA LEU A 56 -0.33 12.54 -3.24
C LEU A 56 -0.82 13.98 -2.99
N HIS A 57 -0.44 14.57 -1.86
CA HIS A 57 -0.81 15.95 -1.53
C HIS A 57 -0.13 16.96 -2.46
N ARG A 58 1.07 16.67 -2.97
CA ARG A 58 1.75 17.48 -3.99
C ARG A 58 0.91 17.58 -5.28
N GLU A 59 0.19 16.52 -5.61
CA GLU A 59 -0.77 16.46 -6.73
C GLU A 59 -2.19 16.87 -6.33
N ASN A 60 -2.35 17.56 -5.19
CA ASN A 60 -3.63 18.03 -4.63
C ASN A 60 -4.70 16.92 -4.51
N THR A 61 -4.25 15.68 -4.29
CA THR A 61 -5.09 14.49 -4.17
C THR A 61 -5.08 14.02 -2.72
N VAL A 62 -6.26 13.87 -2.11
CA VAL A 62 -6.41 13.36 -0.74
C VAL A 62 -6.67 11.86 -0.75
N TYR A 63 -5.82 11.09 -0.06
CA TYR A 63 -6.09 9.68 0.22
C TYR A 63 -7.12 9.57 1.35
N ARG A 64 -8.24 8.88 1.10
CA ARG A 64 -9.37 8.73 2.04
C ARG A 64 -9.84 7.28 2.09
#